data_AF-A0A949KSH9-F1
#
_entry.id   AF-A0A949KSH9-F1
#
_cell.length_a   1.000
_cell.length_b   1.000
_cell.length_c   1.000
_cell.angle_alpha   90.00
_cell.angle_beta   90.00
_cell.angle_gamma   90.00
#
_symmetry.space_group_name_H-M   'P 1'
#
loop_
_entity.id
_entity.type
_entity.pdbx_description
1 polymer ?
#
loop_
_entity_poly.entity_id
_entity_poly.type
_entity_poly.pdbx_seq_one_letter_code
_entity_poly.pdbx_strand_id
1 'polypeptide(L)'
;MSNPIADLFDFSFKRMVTPSYIKVLYVLLLVGIALYCLVSIVTGFSAGFGYGLLALVIAVIVAFIGVIFARIYMEVIMVFFRIKDLLEQMVVAKGVTPPAMPATPPAPPAPAPAPGTEPPA
;
A
#
# COMPACT_ATOMS: atom_id res chain seq x y z
N MET A 1 -20.99 10.18 4.76
CA MET A 1 -19.94 9.74 5.71
C MET A 1 -19.35 8.46 5.15
N SER A 2 -18.13 8.50 4.61
CA SER A 2 -17.44 7.32 4.09
C SER A 2 -17.07 6.41 5.26
N ASN A 3 -17.56 5.17 5.25
CA ASN A 3 -17.18 4.18 6.25
C ASN A 3 -15.73 3.76 6.01
N PRO A 4 -14.78 4.03 6.93
CA PRO A 4 -13.35 3.77 6.72
C PRO A 4 -13.05 2.28 6.50
N ILE A 5 -13.89 1.40 7.06
CA ILE A 5 -13.82 -0.05 6.88
C ILE A 5 -14.12 -0.43 5.42
N ALA A 6 -15.08 0.23 4.76
CA ALA A 6 -15.43 -0.08 3.38
C ALA A 6 -14.30 0.28 2.39
N ASP A 7 -13.59 1.39 2.62
CA ASP A 7 -12.43 1.80 1.82
C ASP A 7 -11.20 0.87 2.02
N LEU A 8 -11.04 0.31 3.22
CA LEU A 8 -9.96 -0.65 3.54
C LEU A 8 -10.18 -2.02 2.89
N PHE A 9 -11.44 -2.41 2.66
CA PHE A 9 -11.83 -3.66 2.00
C PHE A 9 -12.22 -3.48 0.52
N ASP A 10 -11.94 -2.31 -0.08
CA ASP A 10 -12.07 -2.09 -1.52
C ASP A 10 -10.89 -2.73 -2.28
N PHE A 11 -11.07 -3.95 -2.75
CA PHE A 11 -10.09 -4.68 -3.57
C PHE A 11 -9.91 -4.09 -4.99
N SER A 12 -10.61 -2.99 -5.34
CA SER A 12 -10.48 -2.38 -6.65
C SER A 12 -9.16 -1.58 -6.84
N PHE A 13 -8.40 -1.28 -5.77
CA PHE A 13 -7.11 -0.55 -5.80
C PHE A 13 -7.06 0.76 -6.61
N LYS A 14 -8.22 1.35 -6.98
CA LYS A 14 -8.28 2.56 -7.82
C LYS A 14 -7.72 3.81 -7.12
N ARG A 15 -7.64 3.79 -5.80
CA ARG A 15 -7.05 4.84 -4.96
C ARG A 15 -6.02 4.21 -4.05
N MET A 16 -4.79 4.75 -4.05
CA MET A 16 -3.74 4.34 -3.11
C MET A 16 -4.19 4.68 -1.68
N VAL A 17 -4.63 3.66 -0.96
CA VAL A 17 -5.17 3.75 0.41
C VAL A 17 -4.03 4.00 1.42
N THR A 18 -2.85 3.47 1.14
CA THR A 18 -1.67 3.46 2.01
C THR A 18 -1.27 4.82 2.60
N PRO A 19 -1.14 5.94 1.86
CA PRO A 19 -0.77 7.23 2.44
C PRO A 19 -1.85 7.81 3.37
N SER A 20 -3.14 7.51 3.15
CA SER A 20 -4.23 7.98 4.03
C SER A 20 -4.22 7.26 5.39
N TYR A 21 -3.79 6.00 5.43
CA TYR A 21 -3.90 5.16 6.63
C TYR A 21 -2.56 4.79 7.27
N ILE A 22 -1.47 5.46 6.90
CA ILE A 22 -0.12 5.21 7.45
C ILE A 22 -0.08 5.25 8.99
N LYS A 23 -0.85 6.16 9.61
CA LYS A 23 -0.94 6.27 11.07
C LYS A 23 -1.60 5.04 11.70
N VAL A 24 -2.68 4.55 11.09
CA VAL A 24 -3.41 3.36 11.54
C VAL A 24 -2.52 2.13 11.38
N LEU A 25 -1.79 2.03 10.27
CA LEU A 25 -0.88 0.92 10.00
C LEU A 25 0.27 0.90 11.03
N TYR A 26 0.84 2.05 11.37
CA TYR A 26 1.86 2.15 12.41
C TYR A 26 1.34 1.70 13.79
N VAL A 27 0.13 2.14 14.18
CA VAL A 27 -0.49 1.69 15.44
C VAL A 27 -0.73 0.18 15.41
N LEU A 28 -1.17 -0.39 14.28
CA LEU A 28 -1.37 -1.83 14.13
C LEU A 28 -0.06 -2.60 14.31
N LEU A 29 1.06 -2.12 13.74
CA LEU A 29 2.38 -2.72 13.95
C LEU A 29 2.79 -2.64 15.43
N LEU A 30 2.58 -1.49 16.09
CA LEU A 30 2.87 -1.32 17.51
C LEU A 30 2.09 -2.32 18.38
N VAL A 31 0.79 -2.47 18.11
CA VAL A 31 -0.06 -3.45 18.78
C VAL A 31 0.45 -4.87 18.53
N GLY A 32 0.83 -5.19 17.28
CA GLY A 32 1.42 -6.49 16.94
C GLY A 32 2.71 -6.79 17.71
N ILE A 33 3.62 -5.82 17.82
CA ILE A 33 4.85 -5.94 18.60
C ILE A 33 4.53 -6.17 20.08
N ALA A 34 3.62 -5.37 20.64
CA ALA A 34 3.23 -5.49 22.05
C ALA A 34 2.62 -6.86 22.35
N LEU A 35 1.72 -7.35 21.49
CA LEU A 35 1.12 -8.68 21.61
C LEU A 35 2.16 -9.79 21.48
N TYR A 36 3.06 -9.68 20.52
CA TYR A 36 4.16 -10.64 20.35
C TYR A 36 5.03 -10.73 21.61
N CYS A 37 5.42 -9.59 22.17
CA CYS A 37 6.18 -9.53 23.42
C CYS A 37 5.39 -10.12 24.59
N LEU A 38 4.11 -9.80 24.71
CA LEU A 38 3.25 -10.34 25.78
C LEU A 38 3.15 -11.87 25.70
N VAL A 39 2.89 -12.42 24.51
CA VAL A 39 2.85 -13.87 24.29
C VAL A 39 4.19 -14.50 24.62
N SER A 40 5.30 -13.90 24.19
CA SER A 40 6.66 -14.41 24.44
C SER A 40 7.00 -14.46 25.93
N ILE A 41 6.54 -13.48 26.71
CA ILE A 41 6.73 -13.46 28.16
C ILE A 41 5.91 -14.57 28.82
N VAL A 42 4.63 -14.71 28.46
CA VAL A 42 3.74 -15.75 29.03
C VAL A 42 4.24 -17.16 28.72
N THR A 43 4.69 -17.41 27.48
CA THR A 43 5.26 -18.70 27.09
C THR A 43 6.59 -18.95 27.80
N GLY A 44 7.43 -17.92 27.97
CA GLY A 44 8.67 -17.99 28.74
C GLY A 44 8.44 -18.40 30.19
N PHE A 45 7.49 -17.78 30.90
CA PHE A 45 7.15 -18.15 32.27
C PHE A 45 6.51 -19.54 32.39
N SER A 46 5.77 -19.97 31.36
CA SER A 46 5.20 -21.32 31.30
C SER A 46 6.27 -22.41 31.19
N ALA A 47 7.44 -22.09 30.63
CA ALA A 47 8.60 -23.00 30.56
C ALA A 47 9.46 -23.01 31.84
N GLY A 48 9.26 -22.05 32.74
CA GLY A 48 9.95 -21.95 34.03
C GLY A 48 10.39 -20.53 34.38
N PHE A 49 10.67 -20.29 35.67
CA PHE A 49 10.96 -18.95 36.18
C PHE A 49 12.19 -18.29 35.51
N GLY A 50 13.28 -19.02 35.34
CA GLY A 50 14.49 -18.50 34.68
C GLY A 50 14.26 -18.13 33.21
N TYR A 51 13.48 -18.95 32.49
CA TYR A 51 13.11 -18.67 31.10
C TYR A 51 12.18 -17.45 30.99
N GLY A 52 11.24 -17.29 31.94
CA GLY A 52 10.39 -16.11 32.02
C GLY A 52 11.18 -14.81 32.23
N LEU A 53 12.16 -14.83 33.12
CA LEU A 53 13.01 -13.66 33.38
C LEU A 53 13.86 -13.29 32.15
N LEU A 54 14.43 -14.29 31.48
CA LEU A 54 15.16 -14.09 30.23
C LEU A 54 14.24 -13.54 29.13
N ALA A 55 13.04 -14.11 28.98
CA ALA A 55 12.04 -13.66 28.02
C ALA A 55 11.62 -12.20 28.25
N LEU A 56 11.53 -11.75 29.51
CA LEU A 56 11.22 -10.36 29.86
C LEU A 56 12.31 -9.40 29.35
N VAL A 57 13.58 -9.71 29.61
CA VAL A 57 14.71 -8.88 29.14
C VAL A 57 14.75 -8.85 27.61
N ILE A 58 14.61 -10.01 26.97
CA ILE A 58 14.60 -10.10 25.50
C ILE A 58 13.40 -9.35 24.92
N ALA A 59 12.21 -9.46 25.52
CA ALA A 59 11.01 -8.79 25.05
C ALA A 59 11.17 -7.26 25.05
N VAL A 60 11.85 -6.67 26.03
CA VAL A 60 12.12 -5.22 26.04
C VAL A 60 13.03 -4.81 24.88
N ILE A 61 14.11 -5.57 24.64
CA ILE A 61 15.04 -5.31 23.54
C ILE A 61 14.32 -5.46 22.19
N VAL A 62 13.57 -6.55 22.02
CA VAL A 62 12.79 -6.82 20.81
C VAL A 62 11.72 -5.76 20.59
N ALA A 63 11.02 -5.32 21.64
CA ALA A 63 10.05 -4.24 21.53
C ALA A 63 10.72 -2.96 21.05
N PHE A 64 11.83 -2.55 21.67
CA PHE A 64 12.53 -1.32 21.32
C PHE A 64 13.03 -1.33 19.87
N ILE A 65 13.70 -2.42 19.47
CA ILE A 65 14.16 -2.62 18.10
C ILE A 65 12.96 -2.67 17.13
N GLY A 66 11.92 -3.40 17.48
CA GLY A 66 10.70 -3.54 16.69
C GLY A 66 10.03 -2.20 16.41
N VAL A 67 9.94 -1.31 17.39
CA VAL A 67 9.37 0.04 17.22
C VAL A 67 10.23 0.88 16.26
N ILE A 68 11.55 0.82 16.40
CA ILE A 68 12.47 1.53 15.48
C ILE A 68 12.30 1.03 14.05
N PHE A 69 12.29 -0.29 13.85
CA PHE A 69 12.08 -0.89 12.53
C PHE A 69 10.70 -0.54 11.96
N ALA A 70 9.65 -0.58 12.77
CA ALA A 70 8.32 -0.15 12.36
C ALA A 70 8.32 1.32 11.90
N ARG A 71 9.10 2.18 12.58
CA ARG A 71 9.25 3.58 12.18
C ARG A 71 9.96 3.75 10.84
N ILE A 72 11.12 3.12 10.69
CA ILE A 72 11.90 3.16 9.45
C ILE A 72 11.06 2.62 8.29
N TYR A 73 10.34 1.52 8.50
CA TYR A 73 9.49 0.92 7.47
C TYR A 73 8.37 1.87 7.01
N MET A 74 7.68 2.54 7.95
CA MET A 74 6.66 3.54 7.61
C MET A 74 7.27 4.75 6.88
N GLU A 75 8.47 5.19 7.26
CA GLU A 75 9.17 6.27 6.59
C GLU A 75 9.52 5.93 5.15
N VAL A 76 10.08 4.73 4.91
CA VAL A 76 10.38 4.24 3.57
C VAL A 76 9.12 4.22 2.70
N ILE A 77 8.00 3.70 3.22
CA ILE A 77 6.71 3.71 2.51
C ILE A 77 6.28 5.16 2.18
N MET A 78 6.31 6.08 3.15
CA MET A 78 5.94 7.48 2.92
C MET A 78 6.85 8.17 1.91
N VAL A 79 8.14 7.84 1.88
CA VAL A 79 9.10 8.39 0.92
C VAL A 79 8.71 8.01 -0.51
N PHE A 80 8.31 6.75 -0.76
CA PHE A 80 7.83 6.35 -2.09
C PHE A 80 6.61 7.16 -2.54
N PHE A 81 5.62 7.36 -1.67
CA PHE A 81 4.47 8.19 -1.99
C PHE A 81 4.84 9.66 -2.22
N ARG A 82 5.77 10.18 -1.41
CA ARG A 82 6.26 11.55 -1.57
C ARG A 82 7.00 11.74 -2.90
N ILE A 83 7.75 10.75 -3.37
CA ILE A 83 8.39 10.78 -4.69
C ILE A 83 7.34 10.86 -5.80
N LYS A 84 6.25 10.07 -5.70
CA LYS A 84 5.13 10.13 -6.65
C LYS A 84 4.55 11.55 -6.72
N ASP A 85 4.27 12.14 -5.57
CA ASP A 85 3.67 13.48 -5.49
C ASP A 85 4.62 14.57 -6.02
N LEU A 86 5.92 14.45 -5.76
CA LEU A 86 6.93 15.36 -6.31
C LEU A 86 7.05 15.24 -7.84
N LEU A 87 6.93 14.03 -8.39
CA LEU A 87 6.94 13.82 -9.83
C LEU A 87 5.73 14.46 -10.51
N GLU A 88 4.53 14.29 -9.94
CA GLU A 88 3.31 14.95 -10.43
C GLU A 88 3.45 16.47 -10.43
N GLN A 89 4.00 17.04 -9.36
CA GLN A 89 4.28 18.48 -9.28
C GLN A 89 5.29 18.97 -10.32
N MET A 90 6.33 18.19 -10.61
CA MET A 90 7.31 18.52 -11.64
C MET A 90 6.71 18.51 -13.05
N VAL A 91 5.82 17.57 -13.36
CA VAL A 91 5.13 17.51 -14.67
C VAL A 91 4.27 18.75 -14.87
N VAL A 92 3.50 19.13 -13.84
CA VAL A 92 2.68 20.34 -13.86
C VAL A 92 3.55 21.60 -13.98
N ALA A 93 4.63 21.70 -13.22
CA ALA A 93 5.53 22.86 -13.23
C ALA A 93 6.27 23.05 -14.57
N LYS A 94 6.58 21.96 -15.28
CA LYS A 94 7.19 22.02 -16.62
C LYS A 94 6.20 22.31 -17.75
N GLY A 95 4.90 22.42 -17.47
CA GLY A 95 3.87 22.67 -18.49
C GLY A 95 3.73 21.53 -19.51
N VAL A 96 4.26 20.33 -19.20
CA VAL A 96 4.09 19.15 -20.04
C VAL A 96 2.70 18.62 -19.75
N THR A 97 1.74 18.90 -20.62
CA THR A 97 0.45 18.20 -20.61
C THR A 97 0.73 16.71 -20.77
N PRO A 98 0.25 15.84 -19.86
CA PRO A 98 0.32 14.41 -20.05
C PRO A 98 -0.20 14.10 -21.46
N PRO A 99 0.48 13.25 -22.25
CA PRO A 99 -0.04 12.85 -23.55
C PRO A 99 -1.47 12.39 -23.31
N ALA A 100 -2.43 13.00 -24.04
CA ALA A 100 -3.81 12.57 -23.99
C ALA A 100 -3.78 11.06 -24.23
N MET A 101 -4.11 10.29 -23.19
CA MET A 101 -4.20 8.86 -23.27
C MET A 101 -5.05 8.59 -24.51
N PRO A 102 -4.55 7.89 -25.54
CA PRO A 102 -5.22 7.85 -26.84
C PRO A 102 -6.68 7.46 -26.62
N ALA A 103 -7.56 8.43 -26.83
CA ALA A 103 -8.97 8.27 -26.63
C ALA A 103 -9.42 7.32 -27.73
N THR A 104 -9.52 6.03 -27.38
CA THR A 104 -9.83 4.92 -28.27
C THR A 104 -8.64 4.53 -29.16
N PRO A 105 -8.27 3.23 -29.22
CA PRO A 105 -7.52 2.71 -30.36
C PRO A 105 -8.18 3.21 -31.64
N PRO A 106 -7.43 3.65 -32.67
CA PRO A 106 -8.03 4.01 -33.95
C PRO A 106 -8.96 2.88 -34.39
N ALA A 107 -10.22 3.22 -34.66
CA ALA A 107 -11.23 2.23 -35.05
C ALA A 107 -10.65 1.35 -36.17
N PRO A 108 -10.83 0.02 -36.11
CA PRO A 108 -10.40 -0.86 -37.18
C PRO A 108 -10.87 -0.29 -38.54
N PRO A 109 -10.03 -0.28 -39.58
CA PRO A 109 -10.45 0.17 -40.90
C PRO A 109 -11.75 -0.53 -41.28
N ALA A 110 -12.74 0.23 -41.73
CA ALA A 110 -14.02 -0.33 -42.18
C ALA A 110 -13.74 -1.49 -43.16
N PRO A 111 -14.45 -2.63 -43.05
CA PRO A 111 -14.33 -3.70 -44.04
C PRO A 111 -14.51 -3.12 -45.43
N ALA A 112 -13.57 -3.45 -46.34
CA ALA A 112 -13.66 -3.05 -47.73
C ALA A 112 -15.06 -3.41 -48.30
N PRO A 113 -15.66 -2.57 -49.17
CA PRO A 113 -16.93 -2.90 -49.80
C PRO A 113 -16.85 -4.30 -50.42
N ALA A 114 -17.81 -5.17 -50.07
CA ALA A 114 -17.87 -6.51 -50.63
C ALA A 114 -17.94 -6.41 -52.16
N PRO A 115 -17.11 -7.16 -52.91
CA PRO A 115 -17.20 -7.17 -54.37
C PRO A 115 -18.56 -7.74 -54.77
N GLY A 116 -19.37 -6.98 -55.51
CA GLY A 116 -20.50 -7.54 -56.25
C GLY A 116 -21.88 -6.89 -56.11
N THR A 117 -22.02 -5.65 -55.64
CA THR A 117 -23.30 -4.93 -55.78
C THR A 117 -23.24 -3.88 -56.88
N GLU A 118 -23.05 -4.31 -58.13
CA GLU A 118 -23.48 -3.53 -59.29
C GLU A 118 -24.96 -3.87 -59.58
N PRO A 119 -25.86 -2.87 -59.71
CA PRO A 119 -27.24 -3.11 -60.13
C PRO A 119 -27.29 -3.53 -61.60
N PRO A 120 -28.13 -4.51 -61.98
CA PRO A 120 -28.35 -4.82 -63.40
C PRO A 120 -29.03 -3.64 -64.12
N ALA A 121 -28.57 -3.40 -65.35
CA ALA A 121 -29.00 -2.34 -66.26
C ALA A 121 -30.49 -2.43 -66.67
#